data_AF-A0A972YJZ0-F1
#
_entry.id   AF-A0A972YJZ0-F1
#
_cell.length_a   1.000
_cell.length_b   1.000
_cell.length_c   1.000
_cell.angle_alpha   90.00
_cell.angle_beta   90.00
_cell.angle_gamma   90.00
#
_symmetry.space_group_name_H-M   'P 1'
#
loop_
_entity.id
_entity.type
_entity.pdbx_description
1 polymer ?
#
loop_
_entity_poly.entity_id
_entity_poly.type
_entity_poly.pdbx_seq_one_letter_code
_entity_poly.pdbx_strand_id
1 'polypeptide(L)'
;ATAGIGLVMLGTALTFLVPHLGVLNDTIGAETYASIVNYPFLMVGLFDFVMAIFLFLAVTEVYPAIRFRAAVGLGFGIYIGWALGDPILLGAWALGSVGMFVSTLSARYSTMLLALTIGIGGNAYLAYLALNGDLTGFFETTTLNLISE
;
A
#
# COMPACT_ATOMS: atom_id res chain seq x y z
N ALA A 1 -17.47 5.84 -6.88
CA ALA A 1 -16.21 5.45 -7.55
C ALA A 1 -15.00 5.78 -6.69
N THR A 2 -14.81 7.06 -6.36
CA THR A 2 -13.70 7.59 -5.55
C THR A 2 -13.53 6.88 -4.22
N ALA A 3 -14.64 6.66 -3.49
CA ALA A 3 -14.62 5.89 -2.24
C ALA A 3 -14.13 4.45 -2.40
N GLY A 4 -14.38 3.81 -3.55
CA GLY A 4 -13.89 2.45 -3.83
C GLY A 4 -12.37 2.44 -3.98
N ILE A 5 -11.79 3.43 -4.67
CA ILE A 5 -10.32 3.60 -4.75
C ILE A 5 -9.75 3.91 -3.36
N GLY A 6 -10.50 4.65 -2.53
CA GLY A 6 -10.16 4.91 -1.14
C GLY A 6 -10.03 3.63 -0.31
N LEU A 7 -10.94 2.66 -0.51
CA LEU A 7 -10.83 1.33 0.13
C LEU A 7 -9.61 0.56 -0.35
N VAL A 8 -9.30 0.62 -1.65
CA VAL A 8 -8.08 0.00 -2.20
C VAL A 8 -6.84 0.58 -1.52
N MET A 9 -6.72 1.92 -1.48
CA MET A 9 -5.62 2.64 -0.82
C MET A 9 -5.52 2.30 0.67
N LEU A 10 -6.65 2.17 1.36
CA LEU A 10 -6.68 1.80 2.78
C LEU A 10 -6.16 0.38 2.98
N GLY A 11 -6.52 -0.57 2.13
CA GLY A 11 -5.95 -1.92 2.16
C GLY A 11 -4.43 -1.92 1.92
N THR A 12 -3.95 -1.10 0.98
CA THR A 12 -2.51 -0.93 0.74
C THR A 12 -1.81 -0.32 1.95
N ALA A 13 -2.41 0.69 2.58
CA ALA A 13 -1.89 1.30 3.80
C ALA A 13 -1.77 0.28 4.92
N LEU A 14 -2.80 -0.54 5.16
CA LEU A 14 -2.75 -1.61 6.16
C LEU A 14 -1.61 -2.60 5.89
N THR A 15 -1.38 -2.97 4.63
CA THR A 15 -0.30 -3.88 4.23
C THR A 15 1.08 -3.40 4.71
N PHE A 16 1.32 -2.09 4.70
CA PHE A 16 2.60 -1.51 5.11
C PHE A 16 2.64 -1.03 6.56
N LEU A 17 1.53 -0.55 7.11
CA LEU A 17 1.46 -0.04 8.48
C LEU A 17 1.44 -1.15 9.52
N VAL A 18 0.68 -2.23 9.28
CA VAL A 18 0.53 -3.33 10.25
C VAL A 18 1.87 -3.95 10.65
N PRO A 19 2.79 -4.27 9.72
CA PRO A 19 4.10 -4.80 10.07
C PRO A 19 4.96 -3.88 10.95
N HIS A 20 4.71 -2.56 10.90
CA HIS A 20 5.52 -1.55 11.59
C HIS A 20 4.86 -1.00 12.86
N LEU A 21 3.78 -1.62 13.35
CA LEU A 21 3.09 -1.13 14.55
C LEU A 21 3.99 -1.14 15.81
N GLY A 22 4.91 -2.11 15.91
CA GLY A 22 5.91 -2.15 16.99
C GLY A 22 6.83 -0.93 16.96
N VAL A 23 7.46 -0.70 15.80
CA VAL A 23 8.31 0.48 15.54
C VAL A 23 7.58 1.79 15.84
N LEU A 24 6.30 1.89 15.46
CA LEU A 24 5.51 3.10 15.70
C LEU A 24 5.29 3.33 17.20
N ASN A 25 4.98 2.28 17.96
CA ASN A 25 4.79 2.37 19.41
C ASN A 25 6.09 2.77 20.12
N ASP A 26 7.21 2.17 19.73
CA ASP A 26 8.52 2.47 20.30
C ASP A 26 8.95 3.91 20.02
N THR A 27 8.72 4.38 18.78
CA THR A 27 9.07 5.74 18.37
C THR A 27 8.21 6.79 19.07
N ILE A 28 6.91 6.52 19.25
CA ILE A 28 6.00 7.41 19.98
C ILE A 28 6.38 7.46 21.47
N GLY A 29 6.71 6.31 22.06
CA GLY A 29 7.11 6.23 23.46
C GLY A 29 8.46 6.89 23.76
N ALA A 30 9.38 6.86 22.79
CA ALA A 30 10.71 7.49 22.90
C ALA A 30 10.75 8.97 22.46
N GLU A 31 9.65 9.51 21.92
CA GLU A 31 9.56 10.86 21.32
C GLU A 31 10.52 11.11 20.14
N THR A 32 11.10 10.05 19.55
CA THR A 32 12.09 10.13 18.46
C THR A 32 11.43 10.11 17.08
N TYR A 33 10.45 10.98 16.81
CA TYR A 33 9.65 10.92 15.57
C TYR A 33 10.45 10.97 14.25
N ALA A 34 11.67 11.51 14.29
CA ALA A 34 12.56 11.55 13.13
C ALA A 34 13.01 10.15 12.65
N SER A 35 13.03 9.15 13.53
CA SER A 35 13.45 7.78 13.18
C SER A 35 12.49 7.08 12.22
N ILE A 36 11.24 7.56 12.08
CA ILE A 36 10.25 7.03 11.12
C ILE A 36 10.78 7.10 9.68
N VAL A 37 11.61 8.10 9.37
CA VAL A 37 12.20 8.28 8.03
C VAL A 37 13.16 7.13 7.67
N ASN A 38 13.66 6.40 8.67
CA ASN A 38 14.49 5.23 8.44
C ASN A 38 13.68 4.01 7.94
N TYR A 39 12.34 4.06 8.00
CA TYR A 39 11.46 2.97 7.57
C TYR A 39 10.70 3.37 6.29
N PRO A 40 11.24 3.10 5.09
CA PRO A 40 10.66 3.57 3.84
C PRO A 40 9.24 3.04 3.59
N PHE A 41 8.97 1.79 3.95
CA PHE A 41 7.66 1.18 3.77
C PHE A 41 6.59 1.76 4.71
N LEU A 42 6.97 2.13 5.93
CA LEU A 42 6.11 2.86 6.86
C LEU A 42 5.68 4.20 6.25
N MET A 43 6.61 4.93 5.62
CA MET A 43 6.29 6.18 4.91
C MET A 43 5.34 5.97 3.74
N VAL A 44 5.53 4.89 2.95
CA VAL A 44 4.63 4.54 1.86
C VAL A 44 3.23 4.21 2.39
N GLY A 45 3.13 3.46 3.49
CA GLY A 45 1.86 3.15 4.15
C GLY A 45 1.13 4.40 4.65
N LEU A 46 1.87 5.35 5.23
CA LEU A 46 1.31 6.63 5.67
C LEU A 46 0.83 7.48 4.49
N PHE A 47 1.59 7.51 3.40
CA PHE A 47 1.18 8.17 2.16
C PHE A 47 -0.12 7.57 1.62
N ASP A 48 -0.22 6.24 1.52
CA ASP A 48 -1.41 5.55 1.03
C ASP A 48 -2.63 5.83 1.95
N PHE A 49 -2.42 5.94 3.27
CA PHE A 49 -3.47 6.32 4.23
C PHE A 49 -3.98 7.76 4.01
N VAL A 50 -3.08 8.73 3.82
CA VAL A 50 -3.45 10.12 3.54
C VAL A 50 -4.18 10.23 2.20
N MET A 51 -3.74 9.49 1.16
CA MET A 51 -4.43 9.43 -0.12
C MET A 51 -5.84 8.85 0.02
N ALA A 52 -6.02 7.80 0.85
CA ALA A 52 -7.34 7.25 1.13
C ALA A 52 -8.29 8.29 1.74
N ILE A 53 -7.81 9.10 2.69
CA ILE A 53 -8.58 10.20 3.29
C ILE A 53 -9.00 11.21 2.22
N PHE A 54 -8.07 11.67 1.38
CA PHE A 54 -8.38 12.60 0.30
C PHE A 54 -9.44 12.06 -0.67
N LEU A 55 -9.41 10.75 -0.97
CA LEU A 55 -10.42 10.10 -1.79
C LEU A 55 -11.79 10.02 -1.10
N PHE A 56 -11.84 9.76 0.21
CA PHE A 56 -13.09 9.81 0.97
C PHE A 56 -13.67 11.22 1.05
N LEU A 57 -12.80 12.24 1.05
CA LEU A 57 -13.17 13.66 0.91
C LEU A 57 -13.45 14.08 -0.54
N ALA A 58 -13.49 13.13 -1.48
CA ALA A 58 -13.75 13.35 -2.90
C ALA A 58 -12.77 14.30 -3.62
N VAL A 59 -11.54 14.44 -3.11
CA VAL A 59 -10.47 15.19 -3.78
C VAL A 59 -9.92 14.32 -4.91
N THR A 60 -10.23 14.67 -6.17
CA THR A 60 -9.81 13.87 -7.35
C THR A 60 -8.45 14.28 -7.92
N GLU A 61 -7.92 15.43 -7.50
CA GLU A 61 -6.61 15.93 -7.94
C GLU A 61 -5.44 15.02 -7.55
N VAL A 62 -5.65 14.10 -6.62
CA VAL A 62 -4.66 13.10 -6.20
C VAL A 62 -4.53 11.92 -7.17
N TYR A 63 -5.42 11.79 -8.16
CA TYR A 63 -5.43 10.64 -9.09
C TYR A 63 -4.11 10.42 -9.84
N PRO A 64 -3.38 11.45 -10.33
CA PRO A 64 -2.08 11.26 -10.94
C PRO A 64 -1.06 10.63 -9.99
N ALA A 65 -1.05 11.05 -8.72
CA ALA A 65 -0.17 10.48 -7.69
C ALA A 65 -0.52 9.01 -7.41
N ILE A 66 -1.80 8.69 -7.31
CA ILE A 66 -2.28 7.31 -7.10
C ILE A 66 -1.93 6.42 -8.29
N ARG A 67 -2.02 6.92 -9.52
CA ARG A 67 -1.59 6.18 -10.73
C ARG A 67 -0.12 5.85 -10.70
N PHE A 68 0.71 6.84 -10.37
CA PHE A 68 2.15 6.62 -10.23
C PHE A 68 2.44 5.57 -9.15
N ARG A 69 1.81 5.73 -7.99
CA ARG A 69 1.93 4.79 -6.86
C ARG A 69 1.50 3.37 -7.22
N ALA A 70 0.43 3.21 -7.99
CA ALA A 70 -0.05 1.94 -8.51
C ALA A 70 0.96 1.32 -9.49
N ALA A 71 1.57 2.11 -10.37
CA ALA A 71 2.63 1.65 -11.27
C ALA A 71 3.87 1.17 -10.50
N VAL A 72 4.28 1.91 -9.47
CA VAL A 72 5.38 1.50 -8.58
C VAL A 72 5.03 0.22 -7.84
N GLY A 73 3.81 0.11 -7.29
CA GLY A 73 3.33 -1.11 -6.62
C GLY A 73 3.28 -2.32 -7.55
N LEU A 74 2.91 -2.10 -8.81
CA LEU A 74 2.91 -3.15 -9.84
C LEU A 74 4.33 -3.63 -10.10
N GLY A 75 5.27 -2.74 -10.40
CA GLY A 75 6.65 -3.13 -10.69
C GLY A 75 7.36 -3.75 -9.49
N PHE A 76 7.37 -3.02 -8.37
CA PHE A 76 8.09 -3.42 -7.16
C PHE A 76 7.43 -4.62 -6.46
N GLY A 77 6.10 -4.63 -6.32
CA GLY A 77 5.37 -5.71 -5.65
C GLY A 77 5.45 -7.04 -6.42
N ILE A 78 5.33 -7.00 -7.76
CA ILE A 78 5.54 -8.20 -8.59
C ILE A 78 6.98 -8.70 -8.45
N TYR A 79 7.96 -7.78 -8.44
CA TYR A 79 9.36 -8.15 -8.24
C TYR A 79 9.58 -8.83 -6.87
N ILE A 80 8.99 -8.33 -5.79
CA ILE A 80 9.06 -8.98 -4.47
C ILE A 80 8.49 -10.40 -4.54
N GLY A 81 7.27 -10.56 -5.05
CA GLY A 81 6.63 -11.88 -5.13
C GLY A 81 7.46 -12.87 -5.95
N TRP A 82 8.08 -12.39 -7.04
CA TRP A 82 9.00 -13.19 -7.85
C TRP A 82 10.29 -13.53 -7.09
N ALA A 83 10.92 -12.56 -6.43
CA ALA A 83 12.17 -12.73 -5.70
C ALA A 83 12.04 -13.67 -4.49
N LEU A 84 10.89 -13.63 -3.81
CA LEU A 84 10.56 -14.53 -2.70
C LEU A 84 10.08 -15.92 -3.18
N GLY A 85 9.87 -16.10 -4.49
CA GLY A 85 9.36 -17.35 -5.05
C GLY A 85 7.92 -17.66 -4.65
N ASP A 86 7.13 -16.65 -4.27
CA ASP A 86 5.73 -16.78 -3.86
C ASP A 86 4.80 -16.29 -4.99
N PRO A 87 4.20 -17.21 -5.76
CA PRO A 87 3.30 -16.85 -6.87
C PRO A 87 2.01 -16.17 -6.40
N ILE A 88 1.57 -16.45 -5.17
CA ILE A 88 0.33 -15.90 -4.62
C ILE A 88 0.56 -14.45 -4.24
N LEU A 89 1.68 -14.13 -3.57
CA LEU A 89 2.08 -12.76 -3.27
C LEU A 89 2.26 -11.94 -4.56
N LEU A 90 2.91 -12.52 -5.58
CA LEU A 90 3.07 -11.90 -6.89
C LEU A 90 1.70 -11.55 -7.51
N GLY A 91 0.79 -12.53 -7.53
CA GLY A 91 -0.56 -12.35 -8.06
C GLY A 91 -1.35 -11.29 -7.30
N ALA A 92 -1.23 -11.25 -5.98
CA ALA A 92 -1.91 -10.27 -5.13
C ALA A 92 -1.42 -8.84 -5.42
N TRP A 93 -0.10 -8.64 -5.54
CA TRP A 93 0.48 -7.36 -5.95
C TRP A 93 0.05 -6.93 -7.35
N ALA A 94 0.04 -7.86 -8.30
CA ALA A 94 -0.40 -7.60 -9.66
C ALA A 94 -1.88 -7.18 -9.70
N LEU A 95 -2.77 -7.96 -9.10
CA LEU A 95 -4.21 -7.68 -9.08
C LEU A 95 -4.52 -6.39 -8.32
N GLY A 96 -3.92 -6.20 -7.15
CA GLY A 96 -4.11 -5.00 -6.34
C GLY A 96 -3.69 -3.73 -7.09
N SER A 97 -2.52 -3.76 -7.74
CA SER A 97 -1.96 -2.60 -8.44
C SER A 97 -2.61 -2.33 -9.80
N VAL A 98 -2.92 -3.37 -10.58
CA VAL A 98 -3.65 -3.23 -11.85
C VAL A 98 -5.07 -2.72 -11.60
N GLY A 99 -5.77 -3.26 -10.61
CA GLY A 99 -7.13 -2.81 -10.26
C GLY A 99 -7.15 -1.34 -9.84
N MET A 100 -6.18 -0.92 -9.04
CA MET A 100 -5.98 0.48 -8.66
C MET A 100 -5.67 1.37 -9.89
N PHE A 101 -4.73 0.97 -10.72
CA PHE A 101 -4.33 1.75 -11.90
C PHE A 101 -5.50 1.91 -12.88
N VAL A 102 -6.15 0.80 -13.26
CA VAL A 102 -7.25 0.80 -14.23
C VAL A 102 -8.48 1.52 -13.68
N SER A 103 -8.77 1.42 -12.38
CA SER A 103 -9.90 2.14 -11.77
C SER A 103 -9.74 3.66 -11.82
N THR A 104 -8.51 4.18 -11.74
CA THR A 104 -8.26 5.62 -11.90
C THR A 104 -8.28 6.09 -13.35
N LEU A 105 -8.08 5.21 -14.34
CA LEU A 105 -8.01 5.55 -15.77
C LEU A 105 -9.37 5.35 -16.50
N SER A 106 -10.22 4.48 -15.96
CA SER A 106 -11.47 4.08 -16.62
C SER A 106 -12.52 5.20 -16.59
N ALA A 107 -12.93 5.66 -17.78
CA ALA A 107 -14.10 6.54 -17.93
C ALA A 107 -15.43 5.78 -17.95
N ARG A 108 -15.41 4.47 -18.24
CA ARG A 108 -16.61 3.61 -18.28
C ARG A 108 -16.89 3.00 -16.91
N TYR A 109 -18.12 3.13 -16.44
CA TYR A 109 -18.55 2.64 -15.11
C TYR A 109 -18.34 1.12 -14.94
N SER A 110 -18.69 0.32 -15.96
CA SER A 110 -18.56 -1.15 -15.88
C SER A 110 -17.10 -1.61 -15.75
N THR A 111 -16.20 -1.03 -16.54
CA THR A 111 -14.76 -1.34 -16.49
C THR A 111 -14.16 -0.92 -15.15
N MET A 112 -14.57 0.24 -14.65
CA MET A 112 -14.14 0.74 -13.35
C MET A 112 -14.61 -0.16 -12.19
N LEU A 113 -15.84 -0.67 -12.22
CA LEU A 113 -16.33 -1.59 -11.19
C LEU A 113 -15.53 -2.90 -11.15
N LEU A 114 -15.24 -3.49 -12.33
CA LEU A 114 -14.41 -4.69 -12.41
C LEU A 114 -12.98 -4.43 -11.90
N ALA A 115 -12.40 -3.29 -12.27
CA ALA A 115 -11.08 -2.91 -11.77
C ALA A 115 -11.08 -2.70 -10.24
N LEU A 116 -12.15 -2.13 -9.69
CA LEU A 116 -12.30 -1.95 -8.25
C LEU A 116 -12.44 -3.27 -7.52
N THR A 117 -13.26 -4.22 -7.99
CA THR A 117 -13.40 -5.51 -7.32
C THR A 117 -12.08 -6.28 -7.32
N ILE A 118 -11.35 -6.25 -8.43
CA ILE A 118 -10.01 -6.85 -8.53
C ILE A 118 -9.02 -6.13 -7.60
N GLY A 119 -9.01 -4.79 -7.60
CA GLY A 119 -8.10 -3.99 -6.79
C GLY A 119 -8.36 -4.15 -5.29
N ILE A 120 -9.62 -4.16 -4.87
CA ILE A 120 -10.02 -4.41 -3.49
C ILE A 120 -9.64 -5.84 -3.10
N GLY A 121 -9.94 -6.84 -3.94
CA GLY A 121 -9.60 -8.24 -3.66
C GLY A 121 -8.10 -8.46 -3.46
N GLY A 122 -7.27 -7.92 -4.36
CA GLY A 122 -5.82 -8.02 -4.26
C GLY A 122 -5.26 -7.33 -3.01
N ASN A 123 -5.68 -6.09 -2.74
CA ASN A 123 -5.19 -5.34 -1.57
C ASN A 123 -5.75 -5.87 -0.24
N ALA A 124 -6.98 -6.40 -0.22
CA ALA A 124 -7.53 -7.05 0.96
C ALA A 124 -6.74 -8.32 1.30
N TYR A 125 -6.33 -9.08 0.29
CA TYR A 125 -5.49 -10.25 0.49
C TYR A 125 -4.08 -9.88 1.00
N LEU A 126 -3.47 -8.82 0.45
CA LEU A 126 -2.19 -8.29 0.96
C LEU A 126 -2.30 -7.82 2.42
N ALA A 127 -3.38 -7.12 2.76
CA ALA A 127 -3.65 -6.70 4.13
C ALA A 127 -3.86 -7.89 5.06
N TYR A 128 -4.52 -8.95 4.59
CA TYR A 128 -4.69 -10.20 5.33
C TYR A 128 -3.34 -10.88 5.62
N LEU A 129 -2.45 -10.99 4.63
CA LEU A 129 -1.09 -11.50 4.84
C LEU A 129 -0.30 -10.65 5.85
N ALA A 130 -0.43 -9.32 5.78
CA ALA A 130 0.21 -8.42 6.74
C ALA A 130 -0.31 -8.64 8.17
N LEU A 131 -1.62 -8.82 8.35
CA LEU A 131 -2.24 -9.10 9.66
C LEU A 131 -1.83 -10.45 10.25
N ASN A 132 -1.58 -11.45 9.41
CA ASN A 132 -1.07 -12.76 9.84
C ASN A 132 0.42 -12.76 10.16
N GLY A 133 1.14 -11.68 9.84
CA GLY A 133 2.58 -11.56 10.08
C GLY A 133 3.46 -12.15 8.97
N ASP A 134 2.90 -12.57 7.83
CA ASP A 134 3.68 -13.16 6.74
C ASP A 134 4.65 -12.16 6.09
N LEU A 135 4.37 -10.85 6.26
CA LEU A 135 5.13 -9.77 5.64
C LEU A 135 6.04 -9.01 6.63
N THR A 136 6.02 -9.34 7.93
CA THR A 136 6.78 -8.61 8.96
C THR A 136 8.27 -8.73 8.77
N GLY A 137 8.78 -9.96 8.57
CA GLY A 137 10.22 -10.20 8.44
C GLY A 137 10.89 -9.45 7.28
N PHE A 138 10.19 -9.24 6.17
CA PHE A 138 10.75 -8.50 5.02
C PHE A 138 10.65 -6.98 5.20
N PHE A 139 9.49 -6.47 5.61
CA PHE A 139 9.27 -5.03 5.65
C PHE A 139 9.91 -4.35 6.87
N GLU A 140 9.91 -5.01 8.03
CA GLU A 140 10.50 -4.47 9.26
C GLU A 140 12.04 -4.41 9.20
N THR A 141 12.67 -5.40 8.56
CA THR A 141 14.14 -5.47 8.47
C THR A 141 14.71 -4.48 7.44
N THR A 142 13.89 -3.96 6.53
CA THR A 142 14.34 -3.04 5.50
C THR A 142 14.37 -1.61 6.05
N THR A 143 15.53 -1.20 6.56
CA THR A 143 15.76 0.16 7.07
C THR A 143 16.78 0.92 6.24
N LEU A 144 16.57 2.22 6.10
CA LEU A 144 17.53 3.18 5.56
C LEU A 144 18.11 3.92 6.75
N ASN A 145 19.38 3.68 7.08
CA ASN A 145 20.02 4.28 8.27
C ASN A 145 20.43 5.74 7.96
N LEU A 146 19.43 6.62 7.78
CA LEU A 146 19.59 7.99 7.28
C LEU A 146 19.80 9.00 8.41
N ILE A 147 19.13 8.77 9.54
CA ILE A 147 19.24 9.57 10.76
C ILE A 147 19.70 8.64 11.86
N SER A 148 20.87 8.92 12.42
CA SER A 148 21.34 8.25 13.62
C SER A 148 20.49 8.70 14.80
N GLU A 149 19.92 7.74 15.53
CA GLU A 149 19.31 7.98 16.85
C GLU A 149 20.31 8.62 17.82
#